data_AF-A0A7S4HZ11-F1
#
_entry.id   AF-A0A7S4HZ11-F1
#
_cell.length_a   1.000
_cell.length_b   1.000
_cell.length_c   1.000
_cell.angle_alpha   90.00
_cell.angle_beta   90.00
_cell.angle_gamma   90.00
#
_symmetry.space_group_name_H-M   'P 1'
#
loop_
_entity.id
_entity.type
_entity.pdbx_description
1 polymer ?
#
loop_
_entity_poly.entity_id
_entity_poly.type
_entity_poly.pdbx_seq_one_letter_code
_entity_poly.pdbx_strand_id
1 'polypeptide(L)'
;VKDFGNLPISLDCFAPAVVSENKHLIEIKPIHMTPQWTKQTIKILEVSPKVIAEQLTYLESSLHQQLNMLGFINNSGVALNSVVTWWNQVASWASSCILCEPNYKAKKSMLQQFLRIAENLVELR
;
A
#
# COMPACT_ATOMS: atom_id res chain seq x y z
N VAL A 1 -29.57 -71.74 28.12
CA VAL A 1 -28.24 -71.80 28.77
C VAL A 1 -27.45 -70.57 28.32
N LYS A 2 -27.20 -69.65 29.27
CA LYS A 2 -26.22 -68.52 29.26
C LYS A 2 -26.57 -67.38 28.30
N ASP A 3 -27.17 -66.26 28.73
CA ASP A 3 -26.70 -65.22 29.68
C ASP A 3 -25.28 -64.75 29.43
N PHE A 4 -25.13 -63.49 29.01
CA PHE A 4 -24.17 -62.46 29.45
C PHE A 4 -24.54 -61.19 28.64
N GLY A 5 -25.11 -60.13 29.20
CA GLY A 5 -24.87 -59.58 30.52
C GLY A 5 -24.10 -58.27 30.32
N ASN A 6 -24.85 -57.18 30.28
CA ASN A 6 -24.40 -55.80 30.16
C ASN A 6 -23.20 -55.51 31.07
N LEU A 7 -22.21 -54.80 30.55
CA LEU A 7 -21.16 -54.15 31.32
C LEU A 7 -21.65 -52.79 31.81
N PRO A 8 -21.60 -52.50 33.12
CA PRO A 8 -21.47 -51.16 33.63
C PRO A 8 -20.08 -51.01 34.24
N ILE A 9 -19.23 -50.20 33.62
CA ILE A 9 -18.04 -49.68 34.31
C ILE A 9 -18.36 -48.26 34.72
N SER A 10 -18.47 -48.12 36.04
CA SER A 10 -18.67 -46.91 36.81
C SER A 10 -17.41 -46.05 36.83
N LEU A 11 -17.63 -44.73 36.94
CA LEU A 11 -16.88 -43.69 37.67
C LEU A 11 -15.43 -44.06 38.05
N ASP A 12 -14.39 -43.30 37.71
CA ASP A 12 -14.24 -41.86 37.92
C ASP A 12 -12.83 -41.42 37.47
N CYS A 13 -12.66 -40.09 37.42
CA CYS A 13 -11.41 -39.33 37.51
C CYS A 13 -10.77 -38.84 36.19
N PHE A 14 -10.63 -37.50 36.20
CA PHE A 14 -9.89 -36.62 35.30
C PHE A 14 -10.64 -36.07 34.08
N ALA A 15 -11.46 -35.04 34.33
CA ALA A 15 -11.61 -33.94 33.38
C ALA A 15 -11.43 -32.60 34.13
N PRO A 16 -10.60 -31.68 33.58
CA PRO A 16 -10.12 -30.49 34.27
C PRO A 16 -11.17 -29.38 34.32
N ALA A 17 -10.89 -28.42 35.21
CA ALA A 17 -11.63 -27.20 35.45
C ALA A 17 -12.23 -26.55 34.20
N VAL A 18 -13.47 -26.08 34.34
CA VAL A 18 -14.09 -25.13 33.42
C VAL A 18 -13.30 -23.83 33.50
N VAL A 19 -12.27 -23.71 32.65
CA VAL A 19 -11.65 -22.42 32.37
C VAL A 19 -12.59 -21.70 31.42
N SER A 20 -13.33 -20.75 31.98
CA SER A 20 -14.03 -19.74 31.20
C SER A 20 -13.00 -18.97 30.38
N GLU A 21 -12.86 -19.34 29.11
CA GLU A 21 -12.13 -18.54 28.14
C GLU A 21 -12.90 -17.24 27.93
N ASN A 22 -12.56 -16.22 28.72
CA ASN A 22 -12.78 -14.83 28.32
C ASN A 22 -11.90 -14.56 27.09
N LYS A 23 -12.40 -14.96 25.91
CA LYS A 23 -11.88 -14.50 24.63
C LYS A 23 -12.10 -12.99 24.60
N HIS A 24 -11.08 -12.24 25.00
CA HIS A 24 -10.93 -10.84 24.64
C HIS A 24 -10.83 -10.78 23.12
N LEU A 25 -11.99 -10.71 22.47
CA LEU A 25 -12.12 -10.45 21.05
C LEU A 25 -11.63 -9.03 20.85
N ILE A 26 -10.37 -8.87 20.43
CA ILE A 26 -9.85 -7.57 20.02
C ILE A 26 -10.56 -7.23 18.70
N GLU A 27 -11.66 -6.50 18.80
CA GLU A 27 -12.34 -5.90 17.66
C GLU A 27 -11.43 -4.81 17.09
N ILE A 28 -10.53 -5.20 16.18
CA ILE A 28 -9.74 -4.25 15.39
C ILE A 28 -10.72 -3.59 14.43
N LYS A 29 -11.33 -2.48 14.87
CA LYS A 29 -12.07 -1.61 13.96
C LYS A 29 -11.10 -1.16 12.87
N PRO A 30 -11.46 -1.29 11.58
CA PRO A 30 -10.63 -0.78 10.51
C PRO A 30 -10.46 0.72 10.74
N ILE A 31 -9.28 1.12 11.20
CA ILE A 31 -8.92 2.53 11.32
C ILE A 31 -8.79 3.00 9.88
N HIS A 32 -9.85 3.63 9.39
CA HIS A 32 -9.83 4.34 8.13
C HIS A 32 -8.94 5.57 8.32
N MET A 33 -7.63 5.37 8.20
CA MET A 33 -6.67 6.46 8.12
C MET A 33 -6.90 7.15 6.79
N THR A 34 -7.78 8.15 6.75
CA THR A 34 -7.68 9.18 5.73
C THR A 34 -6.36 9.90 5.99
N PRO A 35 -5.42 9.93 5.03
CA PRO A 35 -4.22 10.74 5.20
C PRO A 35 -4.66 12.18 5.46
N GLN A 36 -4.43 12.65 6.70
CA GLN A 36 -4.58 14.06 7.01
C GLN A 36 -3.37 14.75 6.42
N TRP A 37 -3.46 15.11 5.13
CA TRP A 37 -2.53 16.02 4.50
C TRP A 37 -2.58 17.31 5.32
N THR A 38 -1.57 17.52 6.16
CA THR A 38 -1.35 18.77 6.88
C THR A 38 -1.49 19.92 5.88
N LYS A 39 -2.16 21.02 6.28
CA LYS A 39 -2.54 22.19 5.46
C LYS A 39 -1.41 22.91 4.71
N GLN A 40 -0.19 22.37 4.72
CA GLN A 40 0.88 22.76 3.84
C GLN A 40 0.65 22.11 2.47
N THR A 41 -0.23 22.71 1.69
CA THR A 41 -0.35 22.42 0.26
C THR A 41 0.94 22.88 -0.41
N ILE A 42 1.89 21.96 -0.60
CA ILE A 42 3.08 22.22 -1.41
C ILE A 42 2.60 22.58 -2.81
N LYS A 43 2.84 23.82 -3.25
CA LYS A 43 2.52 24.20 -4.61
C LYS A 43 3.61 23.67 -5.52
N ILE A 44 3.24 22.76 -6.42
CA ILE A 44 4.18 22.11 -7.36
C ILE A 44 4.97 23.14 -8.18
N LEU A 45 4.34 24.27 -8.51
CA LEU A 45 4.97 25.37 -9.25
C LEU A 45 6.04 26.13 -8.45
N GLU A 46 6.02 26.05 -7.11
CA GLU A 46 7.00 26.70 -6.23
C GLU A 46 8.22 25.80 -5.96
N VAL A 47 8.12 24.51 -6.26
CA VAL A 47 9.21 23.54 -6.06
C VAL A 47 10.04 23.43 -7.33
N SER A 48 11.36 23.36 -7.18
CA SER A 48 12.28 23.13 -8.30
C SER A 48 11.96 21.80 -9.01
N PRO A 49 11.86 21.77 -10.36
CA PRO A 49 11.64 20.54 -11.11
C PRO A 49 12.65 19.44 -10.78
N LYS A 50 13.92 19.83 -10.56
CA LYS A 50 15.01 18.93 -10.18
C LYS A 50 14.75 18.22 -8.85
N VAL A 51 14.28 18.97 -7.84
CA VAL A 51 13.99 18.40 -6.52
C VAL A 51 12.85 17.38 -6.62
N ILE A 52 11.80 17.68 -7.40
CA ILE A 52 10.71 16.72 -7.61
C ILE A 52 11.23 15.47 -8.32
N ALA A 53 12.05 15.63 -9.36
CA ALA A 53 12.66 14.50 -10.07
C ALA A 53 13.49 13.62 -9.12
N GLU A 54 14.37 14.21 -8.31
CA GLU A 54 15.17 13.49 -7.32
C GLU A 54 14.31 12.72 -6.31
N GLN A 55 13.22 13.33 -5.81
CA GLN A 55 12.30 12.65 -4.89
C GLN A 55 11.54 11.50 -5.58
N LEU A 56 11.09 11.68 -6.82
CA LEU A 56 10.44 10.62 -7.59
C LEU A 56 11.41 9.46 -7.84
N THR A 57 12.65 9.74 -8.27
CA THR A 57 13.70 8.73 -8.47
C THR A 57 14.03 8.00 -7.17
N TYR A 58 14.12 8.71 -6.04
CA TYR A 58 14.37 8.08 -4.74
C TYR A 58 13.26 7.10 -4.36
N LEU A 59 11.99 7.51 -4.51
CA LEU A 59 10.84 6.66 -4.22
C LEU A 59 10.78 5.45 -5.16
N GLU A 60 10.98 5.66 -6.46
CA GLU A 60 11.02 4.58 -7.45
C GLU A 60 12.12 3.56 -7.14
N SER A 61 13.33 4.05 -6.84
CA SER A 61 14.49 3.21 -6.53
C SER A 61 14.20 2.31 -5.33
N SER A 62 13.51 2.82 -4.31
CA SER A 62 13.13 2.04 -3.13
C SER A 62 12.15 0.90 -3.44
N LEU A 63 11.30 1.06 -4.46
CA LEU A 63 10.37 0.03 -4.92
C LEU A 63 11.09 -0.98 -5.82
N HIS A 64 11.98 -0.51 -6.70
CA HIS A 64 12.78 -1.39 -7.56
C HIS A 64 13.69 -2.33 -6.76
N GLN A 65 14.25 -1.86 -5.64
CA GLN A 65 15.06 -2.71 -4.75
C GLN A 65 14.28 -3.87 -4.11
N GLN A 66 12.94 -3.80 -4.07
CA GLN A 66 12.09 -4.87 -3.54
C GLN A 66 11.74 -5.94 -4.59
N LEU A 67 12.11 -5.72 -5.85
CA LEU A 67 11.83 -6.65 -6.92
C LEU A 67 12.75 -7.87 -6.83
N ASN A 68 12.13 -9.06 -6.84
CA ASN A 68 12.83 -10.34 -6.92
C ASN A 68 12.65 -10.92 -8.33
N MET A 69 13.73 -11.43 -8.94
CA MET A 69 13.69 -12.09 -10.25
C MET A 69 12.66 -13.22 -10.32
N LEU A 70 12.45 -13.98 -9.24
CA LEU A 70 11.44 -15.03 -9.21
C LEU A 70 10.02 -14.47 -9.35
N GLY A 71 9.76 -13.28 -8.81
CA GLY A 71 8.47 -12.61 -8.95
C GLY A 71 8.20 -12.12 -10.38
N PHE A 72 9.26 -11.73 -11.11
CA PHE A 72 9.16 -11.38 -12.52
C PHE A 72 8.85 -12.59 -13.41
N ILE A 73 9.58 -13.70 -13.22
CA ILE A 73 9.39 -14.92 -14.04
C ILE A 73 7.95 -15.43 -13.91
N ASN A 74 7.39 -15.37 -12.70
CA ASN A 74 6.04 -15.88 -12.46
C ASN A 74 4.94 -14.85 -12.76
N ASN A 75 5.29 -13.65 -13.25
CA ASN A 75 4.39 -12.51 -13.42
C ASN A 75 3.44 -12.28 -12.22
N SER A 76 3.93 -12.62 -11.04
CA SER A 76 3.16 -12.67 -9.80
C SER A 76 4.11 -12.28 -8.68
N GLY A 77 3.88 -11.09 -8.15
CA GLY A 77 4.70 -10.55 -7.09
C GLY A 77 4.06 -9.29 -6.54
N VAL A 78 3.87 -9.25 -5.23
CA VAL A 78 3.38 -8.06 -4.53
C VAL A 78 4.23 -6.84 -4.89
N ALA A 79 5.56 -7.01 -4.97
CA ALA A 79 6.49 -5.96 -5.37
C ALA A 79 6.28 -5.45 -6.81
N LEU A 80 6.02 -6.33 -7.78
CA LEU A 80 5.73 -5.92 -9.17
C LEU A 80 4.44 -5.12 -9.23
N ASN A 81 3.40 -5.58 -8.55
CA ASN A 81 2.13 -4.84 -8.45
C ASN A 81 2.31 -3.48 -7.76
N SER A 82 3.18 -3.39 -6.75
CA SER A 82 3.51 -2.13 -6.09
C SER A 82 4.18 -1.13 -7.04
N VAL A 83 5.14 -1.57 -7.87
CA VAL A 83 5.80 -0.72 -8.87
C VAL A 83 4.80 -0.21 -9.91
N VAL A 84 3.97 -1.11 -10.47
CA VAL A 84 2.94 -0.72 -11.45
C VAL A 84 1.92 0.24 -10.83
N THR A 85 1.50 0.00 -9.58
CA THR A 85 0.59 0.88 -8.86
C THR A 85 1.20 2.26 -8.67
N TRP A 86 2.50 2.33 -8.31
CA TRP A 86 3.21 3.58 -8.16
C TRP A 86 3.29 4.37 -9.48
N TRP A 87 3.62 3.73 -10.60
CA TRP A 87 3.60 4.40 -11.91
C TRP A 87 2.23 4.97 -12.26
N ASN A 88 1.17 4.20 -12.03
CA ASN A 88 -0.20 4.67 -12.26
C ASN A 88 -0.58 5.84 -11.35
N GLN A 89 -0.12 5.83 -10.09
CA GLN A 89 -0.33 6.93 -9.15
C GLN A 89 0.40 8.20 -9.60
N VAL A 90 1.66 8.11 -10.06
CA VAL A 90 2.41 9.25 -10.58
C VAL A 90 1.74 9.82 -11.83
N ALA A 91 1.30 8.97 -12.77
CA ALA A 91 0.59 9.39 -13.97
C ALA A 91 -0.76 10.06 -13.64
N SER A 92 -1.53 9.47 -12.73
CA SER A 92 -2.80 10.02 -12.25
C SER A 92 -2.62 11.36 -11.52
N TRP A 93 -1.59 11.46 -10.67
CA TRP A 93 -1.23 12.69 -9.98
C TRP A 93 -0.87 13.81 -10.96
N ALA A 94 0.02 13.54 -11.92
CA ALA A 94 0.46 14.54 -12.90
C ALA A 94 -0.71 15.04 -13.77
N SER A 95 -1.52 14.11 -14.28
CA SER A 95 -2.70 14.45 -15.07
C SER A 95 -3.76 15.21 -14.26
N SER A 96 -4.00 14.83 -13.01
CA SER A 96 -4.92 15.55 -12.11
C SER A 96 -4.44 16.96 -11.84
N CYS A 97 -3.15 17.16 -11.55
CA CYS A 97 -2.58 18.49 -11.33
C CYS A 97 -2.78 19.40 -12.53
N ILE A 98 -2.61 18.89 -13.77
CA ILE A 98 -2.84 19.69 -14.98
C ILE A 98 -4.33 19.96 -15.18
N LEU A 99 -5.19 18.94 -15.06
CA LEU A 99 -6.61 19.06 -15.39
C LEU A 99 -7.39 19.93 -14.39
N CYS A 100 -6.98 19.93 -13.12
CA CYS A 100 -7.60 20.71 -12.05
C CYS A 100 -7.27 22.22 -12.08
N GLU A 101 -6.31 22.67 -12.89
CA GLU A 101 -6.02 24.09 -13.02
C GLU A 101 -7.20 24.86 -13.64
N PRO A 102 -7.53 26.06 -13.13
CA PRO A 102 -8.79 26.73 -13.44
C PRO A 102 -8.85 27.33 -14.86
N ASN A 103 -7.71 27.59 -15.49
CA ASN A 103 -7.66 28.24 -16.80
C ASN A 103 -6.52 27.71 -17.68
N TYR A 104 -6.62 27.93 -19.00
CA TYR A 104 -5.65 27.44 -19.98
C TYR A 104 -4.21 27.88 -19.70
N LYS A 105 -4.01 29.13 -19.24
CA LYS A 105 -2.66 29.63 -18.94
C LYS A 105 -2.03 28.85 -17.78
N ALA A 106 -2.79 28.60 -16.72
CA ALA A 106 -2.36 27.80 -15.58
C ALA A 106 -2.11 26.33 -15.98
N LYS A 107 -3.00 25.73 -16.78
CA LYS A 107 -2.80 24.38 -17.37
C LYS A 107 -1.49 24.28 -18.15
N LYS A 108 -1.20 25.28 -19.00
CA LYS A 108 0.04 25.36 -19.76
C LYS A 108 1.27 25.45 -18.85
N SER A 109 1.23 26.31 -17.83
CA SER A 109 2.34 26.44 -16.87
C SER A 109 2.59 25.13 -16.10
N MET A 110 1.53 24.46 -15.65
CA MET A 110 1.64 23.18 -14.97
C MET A 110 2.19 22.08 -15.89
N LEU A 111 1.73 22.03 -17.15
CA LEU A 111 2.28 21.10 -18.15
C LEU A 111 3.77 21.35 -18.40
N GLN A 112 4.18 22.62 -18.55
CA GLN A 112 5.60 22.97 -18.70
C GLN A 112 6.44 22.59 -17.48
N GLN A 113 5.87 22.68 -16.28
CA GLN A 113 6.53 22.21 -15.06
C GLN A 113 6.76 20.70 -15.10
N PHE A 114 5.76 19.89 -15.48
CA PHE A 114 5.92 18.44 -15.62
C PHE A 114 6.89 18.03 -16.74
N LEU A 115 6.94 18.79 -17.86
CA LEU A 115 7.94 18.56 -18.90
C LEU A 115 9.37 18.75 -18.36
N ARG A 116 9.61 19.81 -17.59
CA ARG A 116 10.93 20.03 -16.95
C ARG A 116 11.27 18.94 -15.94
N ILE A 117 10.28 18.46 -15.18
CA ILE A 117 10.48 17.32 -14.26
C ILE A 117 10.91 16.09 -15.05
N ALA A 118 10.22 15.79 -16.17
CA ALA A 118 10.56 14.66 -17.03
C ALA A 118 11.96 14.79 -17.65
N GLU A 119 12.36 15.99 -18.09
CA GLU A 119 13.73 16.26 -18.56
C GLU A 119 14.77 15.93 -17.46
N ASN A 120 14.53 16.37 -16.22
CA ASN A 120 15.43 16.05 -15.08
C ASN A 120 15.43 14.55 -14.75
N LEU A 121 14.29 13.85 -14.85
CA LEU A 121 14.23 12.40 -14.65
C LEU A 121 15.09 11.65 -15.67
N VAL A 122 15.07 12.08 -16.94
CA VAL A 122 15.92 11.49 -17.99
C VAL A 122 17.41 11.68 -17.69
N GLU A 123 17.79 12.82 -17.09
CA GLU A 123 19.18 13.08 -16.69
C GLU A 123 19.64 12.22 -15.51
N LEU A 124 18.74 11.87 -14.59
CA LEU A 124 19.05 11.10 -13.38
C LEU A 124 19.24 9.60 -13.64
N ARG A 125 18.76 9.08 -14.79
CA ARG A 125 18.76 7.65 -15.16
C ARG A 125 18.11 6.76 -14.11
#